data_AF-A0A1C3ZY50-F1
#
_entry.id   AF-A0A1C3ZY50-F1
#
_cell.length_a   1.000
_cell.length_b   1.000
_cell.length_c   1.000
_cell.angle_alpha   90.00
_cell.angle_beta   90.00
_cell.angle_gamma   90.00
#
_symmetry.space_group_name_H-M   'P 1'
#
loop_
_entity.id
_entity.type
_entity.pdbx_description
1 polymer ?
#
loop_
_entity_poly.entity_id
_entity_poly.type
_entity_poly.pdbx_seq_one_letter_code
_entity_poly.pdbx_strand_id
1 'polypeptide(L)' 'MEHKTPKHIVAVAGYLTNEKDEVLLAKVHWRSDTWELPGGQVEKLFVGK' A
#
# COMPACT_ATOMS: atom_id res chain seq x y z
N MET A 1 -18.73 -16.60 15.64
CA MET A 1 -18.00 -17.03 14.42
C MET A 1 -16.52 -16.78 14.67
N GLU A 2 -15.65 -17.78 14.58
CA GLU A 2 -14.21 -17.57 14.74
C GLU A 2 -13.69 -16.69 13.61
N HIS A 3 -13.10 -15.55 13.97
CA HIS A 3 -12.45 -14.65 13.02
C HIS A 3 -11.08 -15.24 12.68
N LYS A 4 -10.92 -15.82 11.49
CA LYS A 4 -9.62 -16.31 11.01
C LYS A 4 -8.82 -15.12 10.48
N THR A 5 -7.95 -14.54 11.30
CA THR A 5 -6.99 -13.53 10.85
C THR A 5 -6.09 -14.12 9.76
N PRO A 6 -5.93 -13.46 8.61
CA PRO A 6 -5.01 -13.91 7.57
C PRO A 6 -3.58 -14.03 8.15
N LYS A 7 -2.93 -15.19 7.96
CA LYS A 7 -1.54 -15.37 8.39
C LYS A 7 -0.55 -14.55 7.57
N HIS A 8 -0.93 -14.21 6.34
CA HIS A 8 -0.11 -13.45 5.41
C HIS A 8 -0.95 -12.36 4.78
N ILE A 9 -0.33 -11.19 4.60
CA ILE A 9 -0.90 -10.04 3.92
C ILE A 9 -0.05 -9.83 2.67
N VAL A 10 -0.70 -9.65 1.52
CA VAL A 10 -0.04 -9.24 0.28
C VAL A 10 -0.27 -7.76 0.10
N ALA A 11 0.78 -7.00 -0.16
CA ALA A 11 0.73 -5.56 -0.38
C ALA A 11 1.60 -5.17 -1.58
N VAL A 12 1.27 -4.04 -2.20
CA VAL A 12 2.00 -3.47 -3.34
C VAL A 12 2.41 -2.06 -2.99
N ALA A 13 3.63 -1.68 -3.40
CA ALA A 13 4.11 -0.31 -3.38
C ALA A 13 4.42 0.15 -4.81
N GLY A 14 4.05 1.39 -5.14
CA GLY A 14 4.38 2.04 -6.39
C GLY A 14 5.68 2.83 -6.24
N TYR A 15 6.65 2.56 -7.13
CA TYR A 15 7.83 3.40 -7.30
C TYR A 15 7.61 4.30 -8.50
N LEU A 16 7.26 5.56 -8.25
CA LEU A 16 6.89 6.53 -9.29
C LEU A 16 7.98 7.59 -9.40
N THR A 17 8.50 7.77 -10.61
CA THR A 17 9.47 8.82 -10.94
C THR A 17 8.90 9.83 -11.94
N ASN A 18 9.42 11.05 -11.91
CA ASN A 18 9.16 12.07 -12.95
C ASN A 18 10.34 12.16 -13.95
N GLU A 19 10.24 13.06 -14.93
CA GLU A 19 11.27 13.28 -15.96
C GLU A 19 12.62 13.81 -15.40
N LYS A 20 12.67 14.18 -14.11
CA LYS A 20 13.86 14.65 -13.42
C LYS A 20 14.46 13.59 -12.48
N ASP A 21 14.02 12.34 -12.58
CA ASP A 21 14.42 11.23 -11.72
C ASP A 21 14.07 11.41 -10.23
N GLU A 22 13.12 12.28 -9.90
CA GLU A 22 12.63 12.46 -8.53
C GLU A 22 11.56 11.40 -8.20
N VAL A 23 11.52 10.92 -6.96
CA VAL A 23 10.58 9.87 -6.51
C VAL A 23 9.41 10.49 -5.73
N LEU A 24 8.18 10.06 -6.05
CA LEU A 24 7.01 10.41 -5.26
C LEU A 24 7.00 9.67 -3.92
N LEU A 25 6.99 10.44 -2.83
CA LEU A 25 6.75 9.93 -1.48
C LEU A 25 5.52 10.61 -0.87
N ALA A 26 4.74 9.85 -0.10
CA ALA A 26 3.60 10.35 0.64
C ALA A 26 3.94 10.53 2.12
N LYS A 27 3.49 11.64 2.71
CA LYS A 27 3.54 11.84 4.15
C LYS A 27 2.30 11.20 4.77
N VAL A 28 2.50 10.18 5.57
CA VAL A 28 1.41 9.45 6.24
C VAL A 28 0.88 10.24 7.43
N HIS A 29 -0.45 10.35 7.53
CA HIS A 29 -1.08 11.20 8.55
C HIS A 29 -0.89 10.66 9.98
N TRP A 30 -0.69 9.35 10.15
CA TRP A 30 -0.53 8.68 11.45
C TRP A 30 0.94 8.56 11.90
N ARG A 31 1.90 8.89 11.03
CA ARG A 31 3.34 8.92 11.32
C ARG A 31 3.95 10.15 10.65
N SER A 32 3.92 11.26 11.37
CA SER A 32 4.27 12.59 10.85
C SER A 32 5.77 12.79 10.60
N ASP A 33 6.61 11.87 11.07
CA ASP A 33 8.06 11.85 10.94
C ASP A 33 8.57 10.95 9.80
N THR A 34 7.67 10.26 9.09
CA THR A 34 8.04 9.34 8.00
C THR A 34 7.43 9.73 6.65
N TRP A 35 8.17 9.43 5.59
CA TRP A 35 7.72 9.48 4.20
C TRP A 35 7.79 8.06 3.63
N GLU A 36 6.72 7.62 2.96
CA GLU A 36 6.59 6.24 2.47
C GLU A 36 6.26 6.24 0.97
N LEU A 37 6.62 5.16 0.27
CA LEU A 37 6.13 4.93 -1.09
C LEU A 37 4.60 4.75 -1.06
N PRO A 38 3.87 5.29 -2.05
CA PRO A 38 2.43 5.05 -2.15
C PRO A 38 2.18 3.55 -2.33
N GLY A 39 1.23 3.00 -1.58
CA GLY A 39 0.97 1.56 -1.60
C GLY A 39 -0.19 1.15 -0.72
N GLY A 40 -0.49 -0.15 -0.72
CA GLY A 40 -1.61 -0.69 0.05
C GLY A 40 -1.71 -2.21 -0.02
N GLN A 41 -2.58 -2.76 0.82
CA GLN A 41 -2.91 -4.17 0.79
C GLN A 41 -3.69 -4.51 -0.48
N VAL A 42 -3.43 -5.68 -1.05
CA VAL A 42 -4.21 -6.19 -2.18
C VAL A 42 -5.50 -6.78 -1.64
N GLU A 43 -6.62 -6.17 -2.04
CA GLU A 43 -7.93 -6.73 -1.74
C GLU A 43 -8.21 -7.98 -2.56
N LYS A 44 -9.02 -8.88 -2.00
CA LYS A 44 -9.49 -10.05 -2.73
C LYS A 44 -10.48 -9.61 -3.81
N LEU A 45 -10.07 -9.70 -5.07
CA LEU A 45 -10.99 -9.51 -6.19
C LEU A 45 -12.00 -10.66 -6.24
N PHE A 46 -13.28 -10.37 -5.98
CA PHE A 46 -14.37 -11.29 -6.29
C PHE A 46 -14.82 -11.04 -7.73
N VAL A 47 -14.39 -11.91 -8.66
CA VAL A 47 -14.97 -11.94 -10.01
C VAL A 47 -16.17 -12.87 -9.97
N GLY A 48 -17.38 -12.30 -10.08
CA GLY A 48 -18.63 -13.04 -10.23
C GLY A 48 -19.51 -13.09 -8.99
N LYS A 49 -20.30 -12.03 -8.78
CA LYS A 49 -21.64 -12.11 -8.23
C LYS A 49 -22.54 -11.14 -8.97
#